data_AF-A0A165N6D3-F1
#
_entry.id   AF-A0A165N6D3-F1
#
_cell.length_a   1.000
_cell.length_b   1.000
_cell.length_c   1.000
_cell.angle_alpha   90.00
_cell.angle_beta   90.00
_cell.angle_gamma   90.00
#
_symmetry.space_group_name_H-M   'P 1'
#
loop_
_entity.id
_entity.type
_entity.pdbx_description
1 polymer ?
#
loop_
_entity_poly.entity_id
_entity_poly.type
_entity_poly.pdbx_seq_one_letter_code
_entity_poly.pdbx_strand_id
1 'polypeptide(L)'
;MMPVVRINDATFADISTLKTWFKTKSPSETIDRIVREAMEQLGIEHDDETEGDAVASTDGTLLFDAAPSLTFTKPMKATINGKTIQNPNWAGILHVMIEQVKVKGFEGEKLVRELGVPSKAANYDDDGYRYVPELGISVQGQSAADAWKEVDRLAKKWRIPVNVEFVWRQNPKAQHPGKAGVLRAGSS
;
A
#
# COMPACT_ATOMS: atom_id res chain seq x y z
N MET A 1 -7.03 24.96 -15.05
CA MET A 1 -7.36 26.03 -14.07
C MET A 1 -7.23 25.41 -12.70
N MET A 2 -6.42 25.96 -11.79
CA MET A 2 -6.23 25.35 -10.46
C MET A 2 -7.47 25.60 -9.59
N PRO A 3 -7.97 24.60 -8.84
CA PRO A 3 -9.07 24.79 -7.91
C PRO A 3 -8.66 25.75 -6.78
N VAL A 4 -9.57 26.64 -6.37
CA VAL A 4 -9.34 27.59 -5.27
C VAL A 4 -9.94 27.02 -3.99
N VAL A 5 -9.09 26.70 -3.01
CA VAL A 5 -9.49 26.28 -1.66
C VAL A 5 -9.51 27.51 -0.75
N ARG A 6 -10.65 27.79 -0.11
CA ARG A 6 -10.79 28.88 0.88
C ARG A 6 -10.69 28.32 2.28
N ILE A 7 -9.87 28.96 3.11
CA ILE A 7 -9.66 28.64 4.53
C ILE A 7 -9.85 29.92 5.37
N ASN A 8 -10.10 29.77 6.67
CA ASN A 8 -10.21 30.90 7.59
C ASN A 8 -8.83 31.40 8.07
N ASP A 9 -8.79 32.58 8.68
CA ASP A 9 -7.55 33.23 9.11
C ASP A 9 -6.78 32.45 10.18
N ALA A 10 -7.50 31.76 11.08
CA ALA A 10 -6.87 30.93 12.11
C ALA A 10 -6.11 29.75 11.50
N THR A 11 -6.76 29.01 10.59
CA THR A 11 -6.13 27.89 9.86
C THR A 11 -4.94 28.38 9.02
N PHE A 12 -5.03 29.57 8.42
CA PHE A 12 -3.90 30.14 7.68
C PHE A 12 -2.71 30.48 8.60
N ALA A 13 -2.96 30.99 9.81
CA ALA A 13 -1.92 31.27 10.80
C ALA A 13 -1.23 29.97 11.28
N ASP A 14 -1.99 28.91 11.51
CA ASP A 14 -1.45 27.60 11.88
C ASP A 14 -0.54 27.02 10.78
N ILE A 15 -1.01 27.03 9.52
CA ILE A 15 -0.22 26.58 8.37
C ILE A 15 1.06 27.42 8.21
N SER A 16 0.97 28.73 8.46
CA SER A 16 2.13 29.64 8.40
C SER A 16 3.16 29.34 9.48
N THR A 17 2.72 28.89 10.67
CA THR A 17 3.61 28.44 11.74
C THR A 17 4.29 27.14 11.37
N LEU A 18 3.53 26.17 10.84
CA LEU A 18 4.03 24.88 10.38
C LEU A 18 5.05 25.00 9.24
N LYS A 19 4.94 26.03 8.39
CA LYS A 19 5.92 26.34 7.34
C LYS A 19 7.36 26.41 7.87
N THR A 20 7.57 27.05 9.03
CA THR A 20 8.90 27.19 9.64
C THR A 20 9.42 25.85 10.13
N TRP A 21 8.54 25.03 10.71
CA TRP A 21 8.90 23.72 11.26
C TRP A 21 9.21 22.71 10.15
N PHE A 22 8.40 22.70 9.09
CA PHE A 22 8.56 21.82 7.93
C PHE A 22 9.55 22.34 6.88
N LYS A 23 10.05 23.57 7.02
CA LYS A 23 10.98 24.22 6.07
C LYS A 23 10.44 24.27 4.62
N THR A 24 9.14 24.52 4.46
CA THR A 24 8.48 24.67 3.15
C THR A 24 8.49 26.13 2.67
N LYS A 25 8.32 26.37 1.36
CA LYS A 25 8.49 27.69 0.73
C LYS A 25 7.18 28.49 0.69
N SER A 26 6.03 27.83 0.66
CA SER A 26 4.70 28.46 0.66
C SER A 26 3.70 27.72 1.55
N PRO A 27 2.60 28.39 1.97
CA PRO A 27 1.49 27.71 2.65
C PRO A 27 0.89 26.55 1.82
N SER A 28 0.86 26.67 0.49
CA SER A 28 0.41 25.58 -0.38
C SER A 28 1.31 24.35 -0.28
N GLU A 29 2.63 24.52 -0.32
CA GLU A 29 3.59 23.41 -0.17
C GLU A 29 3.51 22.78 1.23
N THR A 30 3.22 23.59 2.26
CA THR A 30 2.93 23.08 3.60
C THR A 30 1.66 22.22 3.61
N ILE A 31 0.58 22.67 2.96
CA ILE A 31 -0.65 21.89 2.82
C ILE A 31 -0.38 20.59 2.07
N ASP A 32 0.32 20.64 0.92
CA ASP A 32 0.64 19.45 0.13
C ASP A 32 1.40 18.41 0.95
N ARG A 33 2.35 18.87 1.78
CA ARG A 33 3.11 18.01 2.69
C ARG A 33 2.24 17.43 3.80
N ILE A 34 1.44 18.24 4.48
CA ILE A 34 0.54 17.78 5.55
C ILE A 34 -0.47 16.78 5.00
N VAL A 35 -1.06 17.06 3.85
CA VAL A 35 -2.00 16.16 3.17
C VAL A 35 -1.30 14.86 2.82
N ARG A 36 -0.08 14.90 2.27
CA ARG A 36 0.68 13.68 1.94
C ARG A 36 1.02 12.85 3.17
N GLU A 37 1.48 13.48 4.24
CA GLU A 37 1.80 12.80 5.51
C GLU A 37 0.53 12.22 6.14
N ALA A 38 -0.59 12.95 6.14
CA ALA A 38 -1.88 12.47 6.63
C ALA A 38 -2.42 11.32 5.77
N MET A 39 -2.30 11.43 4.45
CA MET A 39 -2.68 10.38 3.50
C MET A 39 -1.84 9.11 3.69
N GLU A 40 -0.52 9.27 3.87
CA GLU A 40 0.40 8.18 4.21
C GLU A 40 0.04 7.53 5.56
N GLN A 41 -0.24 8.33 6.58
CA GLN A 41 -0.69 7.84 7.89
C GLN A 41 -2.03 7.10 7.83
N LEU A 42 -2.95 7.56 6.97
CA LEU A 42 -4.27 6.96 6.80
C LEU A 42 -4.28 5.78 5.80
N GLY A 43 -3.14 5.47 5.18
CA GLY A 43 -3.02 4.47 4.12
C GLY A 43 -3.86 4.81 2.88
N ILE A 44 -4.17 6.08 2.67
CA ILE A 44 -4.92 6.60 1.51
C ILE A 44 -3.87 7.06 0.50
N GLU A 45 -3.76 6.40 -0.64
CA GLU A 45 -2.80 6.82 -1.67
C GLU A 45 -3.30 8.08 -2.41
N HIS A 46 -2.41 9.04 -2.65
CA HIS A 46 -2.69 10.18 -3.51
C HIS A 46 -2.70 9.71 -4.97
N ASP A 47 -3.84 9.82 -5.64
CA ASP A 47 -3.93 9.81 -7.10
C ASP A 47 -3.28 11.10 -7.62
N ASP A 48 -1.95 11.17 -7.57
CA ASP A 48 -1.19 12.00 -8.51
C ASP A 48 -1.32 11.32 -9.89
N GLU A 49 -2.52 11.37 -10.45
CA GLU A 49 -2.73 11.28 -11.89
C GLU A 49 -2.11 12.54 -12.51
N THR A 50 -0.79 12.52 -12.68
CA THR A 50 -0.28 13.05 -13.93
C THR A 50 -0.75 12.06 -14.98
N GLU A 51 -1.77 12.44 -15.75
CA GLU A 51 -2.10 11.83 -17.03
C GLU A 51 -0.79 11.67 -17.81
N GLY A 52 -0.24 10.46 -17.76
CA GLY A 52 1.10 10.15 -18.22
C GLY A 52 1.05 8.71 -18.67
N ASP A 53 0.61 8.56 -19.92
CA ASP A 53 0.57 7.37 -20.75
C ASP A 53 0.63 6.02 -20.03
N ALA A 54 -0.46 5.27 -20.17
CA ALA A 54 -0.38 3.81 -20.09
C ALA A 54 0.72 3.34 -21.04
N VAL A 55 1.91 3.11 -20.50
CA VAL A 55 3.04 2.60 -21.28
C VAL A 55 2.73 1.13 -21.53
N ALA A 56 2.17 0.86 -22.70
CA ALA A 56 2.16 -0.47 -23.26
C ALA A 56 3.61 -0.94 -23.39
N SER A 57 3.93 -2.10 -22.81
CA SER A 57 5.04 -2.92 -23.30
C SER A 57 4.90 -4.37 -22.86
N THR A 58 4.47 -5.17 -23.82
CA THR A 58 5.12 -6.43 -24.19
C THR A 58 6.65 -6.25 -24.28
N ASP A 59 7.43 -7.23 -23.79
CA ASP A 59 8.89 -7.43 -23.98
C ASP A 59 9.95 -6.81 -23.04
N GLY A 60 9.64 -6.52 -21.75
CA GLY A 60 10.69 -6.06 -20.80
C GLY A 60 10.54 -6.46 -19.33
N THR A 61 9.62 -7.37 -19.01
CA THR A 61 9.24 -7.69 -17.63
C THR A 61 10.30 -8.50 -16.90
N LEU A 62 10.81 -7.99 -15.78
CA LEU A 62 11.73 -8.72 -14.92
C LEU A 62 10.93 -9.65 -13.99
N LEU A 63 11.18 -10.96 -14.11
CA LEU A 63 10.62 -11.98 -13.21
C LEU A 63 11.56 -12.17 -12.02
N PHE A 64 11.02 -12.16 -10.81
CA PHE A 64 11.80 -12.34 -9.59
C PHE A 64 11.25 -13.49 -8.73
N ASP A 65 12.10 -14.49 -8.44
CA ASP A 65 11.78 -15.58 -7.51
C ASP A 65 11.86 -15.14 -6.05
N ALA A 66 12.67 -14.12 -5.76
CA ALA A 66 12.79 -13.47 -4.47
C ALA A 66 12.54 -11.96 -4.63
N ALA A 67 11.77 -11.37 -3.73
CA ALA A 67 11.32 -9.99 -3.87
C ALA A 67 12.51 -9.02 -3.97
N PRO A 68 12.59 -8.19 -5.02
CA PRO A 68 13.53 -7.08 -5.10
C PRO A 68 13.11 -5.98 -4.11
N SER A 69 13.86 -4.88 -4.04
CA SER A 69 13.43 -3.74 -3.23
C SER A 69 12.11 -3.20 -3.76
N LEU A 70 11.07 -3.30 -2.93
CA LEU A 70 9.73 -2.78 -3.25
C LEU A 70 9.55 -1.31 -2.87
N THR A 71 10.61 -0.63 -2.46
CA THR A 71 10.58 0.80 -2.19
C THR A 71 10.29 1.57 -3.48
N PHE A 72 9.40 2.55 -3.42
CA PHE A 72 8.94 3.33 -4.57
C PHE A 72 8.30 2.47 -5.68
N THR A 73 7.61 1.38 -5.31
CA THR A 73 6.84 0.58 -6.28
C THR A 73 5.34 0.89 -6.21
N LYS A 74 4.63 0.59 -7.30
CA LYS A 74 3.17 0.60 -7.38
C LYS A 74 2.69 -0.71 -8.01
N PRO A 75 1.85 -1.51 -7.34
CA PRO A 75 1.18 -2.62 -7.99
C PRO A 75 0.25 -2.12 -9.10
N MET A 76 0.27 -2.78 -10.25
CA MET A 76 -0.57 -2.45 -11.40
C MET A 76 -1.68 -3.48 -11.57
N LYS A 77 -1.35 -4.76 -11.40
CA LYS A 77 -2.30 -5.87 -11.44
C LYS A 77 -1.94 -6.85 -10.35
N ALA A 78 -2.95 -7.37 -9.66
CA ALA A 78 -2.76 -8.42 -8.69
C ALA A 78 -3.89 -9.44 -8.77
N THR A 79 -3.52 -10.72 -8.70
CA THR A 79 -4.46 -11.84 -8.61
C THR A 79 -4.06 -12.73 -7.45
N ILE A 80 -5.03 -13.06 -6.60
CA ILE A 80 -4.86 -14.01 -5.50
C ILE A 80 -5.91 -15.11 -5.68
N ASN A 81 -5.47 -16.36 -5.74
CA ASN A 81 -6.34 -17.52 -5.91
C ASN A 81 -7.27 -17.41 -7.14
N GLY A 82 -6.80 -16.81 -8.24
CA GLY A 82 -7.59 -16.53 -9.44
C GLY A 82 -8.55 -15.34 -9.34
N LYS A 83 -8.68 -14.70 -8.16
CA LYS A 83 -9.48 -13.47 -7.97
C LYS A 83 -8.61 -12.24 -8.28
N THR A 84 -9.03 -11.44 -9.25
CA THR A 84 -8.39 -10.16 -9.57
C THR A 84 -8.74 -9.10 -8.52
N ILE A 85 -7.72 -8.37 -8.05
CA ILE A 85 -7.87 -7.25 -7.13
C ILE A 85 -7.96 -5.96 -7.95
N GLN A 86 -9.07 -5.23 -7.80
CA GLN A 86 -9.26 -3.93 -8.44
C GLN A 86 -8.43 -2.87 -7.73
N ASN A 87 -7.76 -2.00 -8.50
CA ASN A 87 -6.89 -0.92 -8.00
C ASN A 87 -5.92 -1.41 -6.90
N PRO A 88 -5.03 -2.37 -7.21
CA PRO A 88 -4.23 -3.04 -6.19
C PRO A 88 -3.22 -2.07 -5.56
N ASN A 89 -3.15 -2.09 -4.23
CA ASN A 89 -2.06 -1.53 -3.45
C ASN A 89 -1.52 -2.58 -2.48
N TRP A 90 -0.34 -2.37 -1.91
CA TRP A 90 0.32 -3.41 -1.10
C TRP A 90 -0.49 -3.82 0.15
N ALA A 91 -1.13 -2.87 0.83
CA ALA A 91 -1.99 -3.16 1.97
C ALA A 91 -3.25 -3.94 1.57
N GLY A 92 -3.88 -3.57 0.45
CA GLY A 92 -5.05 -4.25 -0.10
C GLY A 92 -4.74 -5.67 -0.55
N ILE A 93 -3.58 -5.90 -1.17
CA ILE A 93 -3.09 -7.25 -1.51
C ILE A 93 -2.92 -8.08 -0.23
N LEU A 94 -2.32 -7.52 0.82
CA LEU A 94 -2.20 -8.18 2.12
C LEU A 94 -3.59 -8.52 2.70
N HIS A 95 -4.54 -7.59 2.71
CA HIS A 95 -5.89 -7.83 3.24
C HIS A 95 -6.62 -8.93 2.48
N VAL A 96 -6.54 -8.95 1.14
CA VAL A 96 -7.14 -10.03 0.33
C VAL A 96 -6.45 -11.36 0.60
N MET A 97 -5.13 -11.38 0.82
CA MET A 97 -4.44 -12.59 1.23
C MET A 97 -4.94 -13.11 2.59
N ILE A 98 -5.12 -12.22 3.56
CA ILE A 98 -5.68 -12.55 4.88
C ILE A 98 -7.12 -13.06 4.75
N GLU A 99 -7.93 -12.47 3.85
CA GLU A 99 -9.28 -12.95 3.52
C GLU A 99 -9.24 -14.42 3.05
N GLN A 100 -8.29 -14.80 2.20
CA GLN A 100 -8.16 -16.20 1.76
C GLN A 100 -7.79 -17.16 2.89
N VAL A 101 -7.00 -16.70 3.87
CA VAL A 101 -6.70 -17.49 5.08
C VAL A 101 -7.95 -17.61 5.94
N LYS A 102 -8.72 -16.54 6.10
CA LYS A 102 -10.01 -16.56 6.82
C LYS A 102 -10.99 -17.56 6.23
N VAL A 103 -11.13 -17.60 4.90
CA VAL A 103 -12.00 -18.57 4.17
C VAL A 103 -11.61 -20.03 4.47
N LYS A 104 -10.38 -20.31 4.92
CA LYS A 104 -9.97 -21.65 5.37
C LYS A 104 -10.40 -21.98 6.81
N GLY A 105 -11.15 -21.11 7.49
CA GLY A 105 -11.73 -21.34 8.80
C GLY A 105 -10.99 -20.66 9.97
N PHE A 106 -10.12 -19.70 9.70
CA PHE A 106 -9.39 -18.95 10.73
C PHE A 106 -10.06 -17.61 11.01
N GLU A 107 -10.48 -17.38 12.26
CA GLU A 107 -11.17 -16.16 12.66
C GLU A 107 -10.67 -15.65 14.02
N GLY A 108 -10.88 -14.35 14.28
CA GLY A 108 -10.52 -13.69 15.53
C GLY A 108 -9.09 -13.97 15.97
N GLU A 109 -8.92 -14.44 17.20
CA GLU A 109 -7.60 -14.78 17.78
C GLU A 109 -6.87 -15.88 17.01
N LYS A 110 -7.60 -16.82 16.38
CA LYS A 110 -6.96 -17.85 15.55
C LYS A 110 -6.38 -17.23 14.27
N LEU A 111 -7.08 -16.28 13.67
CA LEU A 111 -6.59 -15.56 12.50
C LEU A 111 -5.36 -14.74 12.86
N VAL A 112 -5.41 -13.95 13.94
CA VAL A 112 -4.27 -13.13 14.40
C VAL A 112 -3.01 -13.97 14.63
N ARG A 113 -3.14 -15.15 15.27
CA ARG A 113 -2.00 -16.06 15.49
C ARG A 113 -1.41 -16.63 14.21
N GLU A 114 -2.19 -16.69 13.14
CA GLU A 114 -1.70 -17.12 11.83
C GLU A 114 -0.91 -16.04 11.10
N LEU A 115 -1.07 -14.77 11.48
CA LEU A 115 -0.42 -13.63 10.83
C LEU A 115 0.97 -13.35 11.41
N GLY A 116 1.90 -13.04 10.52
CA GLY A 116 3.26 -12.58 10.85
C GLY A 116 3.36 -11.06 10.96
N VAL A 117 2.23 -10.35 10.85
CA VAL A 117 2.12 -8.89 10.95
C VAL A 117 1.35 -8.49 12.21
N PRO A 118 1.66 -7.34 12.83
CA PRO A 118 0.93 -6.85 13.99
C PRO A 118 -0.58 -6.73 13.70
N SER A 119 -1.37 -7.46 14.47
CA SER A 119 -2.83 -7.54 14.31
C SER A 119 -3.52 -7.83 15.65
N LYS A 120 -4.79 -7.48 15.77
CA LYS A 120 -5.60 -7.63 16.99
C LYS A 120 -6.98 -8.17 16.65
N ALA A 121 -7.49 -9.12 17.45
CA ALA A 121 -8.83 -9.69 17.28
C ALA A 121 -9.92 -8.82 17.95
N ALA A 122 -9.81 -7.51 17.77
CA ALA A 122 -10.71 -6.52 18.32
C ALA A 122 -10.84 -5.36 17.34
N ASN A 123 -11.93 -4.61 17.45
CA ASN A 123 -12.08 -3.33 16.76
C ASN A 123 -11.17 -2.28 17.42
N TYR A 124 -10.11 -1.90 16.72
CA TYR A 124 -9.05 -1.03 17.22
C TYR A 124 -8.44 -0.19 16.08
N ASP A 125 -8.63 1.13 16.17
CA ASP A 125 -8.28 2.11 15.13
C ASP A 125 -7.28 3.17 15.66
N ASP A 126 -6.22 2.72 16.35
CA ASP A 126 -5.19 3.61 16.92
C ASP A 126 -3.78 3.00 16.75
N ASP A 127 -2.71 3.74 17.04
CA ASP A 127 -1.31 3.29 16.90
C ASP A 127 -0.97 2.75 15.50
N GLY A 128 -1.61 3.29 14.46
CA GLY A 128 -1.46 2.83 13.07
C GLY A 128 -2.16 1.52 12.75
N TYR A 129 -2.99 1.00 13.67
CA TYR A 129 -3.94 -0.06 13.38
C TYR A 129 -5.17 0.49 12.70
N ARG A 130 -5.74 -0.34 11.83
CA ARG A 130 -7.04 -0.10 11.23
C ARG A 130 -7.87 -1.36 11.30
N TYR A 131 -9.11 -1.23 11.76
CA TYR A 131 -10.08 -2.29 11.73
C TYR A 131 -10.52 -2.58 10.30
N VAL A 132 -10.49 -3.85 9.93
CA VAL A 132 -10.93 -4.34 8.61
C VAL A 132 -12.19 -5.17 8.83
N PRO A 133 -13.40 -4.58 8.63
CA PRO A 133 -14.67 -5.24 8.95
C PRO A 133 -14.84 -6.61 8.30
N GLU A 134 -14.36 -6.76 7.07
CA GLU A 134 -14.46 -8.00 6.29
C GLU A 134 -13.63 -9.13 6.94
N LEU A 135 -12.54 -8.78 7.61
CA LEU A 135 -11.67 -9.73 8.30
C LEU A 135 -12.10 -9.94 9.75
N GLY A 136 -12.73 -8.94 10.38
CA GLY A 136 -13.13 -8.98 11.79
C GLY A 136 -11.95 -8.81 12.75
N ILE A 137 -10.85 -8.22 12.26
CA ILE A 137 -9.62 -7.96 13.01
C ILE A 137 -9.08 -6.57 12.64
N SER A 138 -8.22 -6.03 13.49
CA SER A 138 -7.44 -4.83 13.18
C SER A 138 -6.03 -5.20 12.74
N VAL A 139 -5.51 -4.53 11.72
CA VAL A 139 -4.18 -4.78 11.13
C VAL A 139 -3.39 -3.48 11.13
N GLN A 140 -2.14 -3.51 11.59
CA GLN A 140 -1.26 -2.34 11.55
C GLN A 140 -0.71 -2.12 10.14
N GLY A 141 -0.57 -0.86 9.72
CA GLY A 141 0.03 -0.50 8.43
C GLY A 141 1.41 -1.15 8.22
N GLN A 142 1.63 -1.69 7.02
CA GLN A 142 2.87 -2.38 6.65
C GLN A 142 3.58 -1.67 5.50
N SER A 143 4.91 -1.74 5.48
CA SER A 143 5.68 -1.37 4.30
C SER A 143 5.38 -2.31 3.13
N ALA A 144 5.64 -1.89 1.89
CA ALA A 144 5.48 -2.75 0.71
C ALA A 144 6.26 -4.08 0.84
N ALA A 145 7.48 -4.00 1.39
CA ALA A 145 8.34 -5.16 1.60
C ALA A 145 7.78 -6.11 2.66
N ASP A 146 7.30 -5.59 3.79
CA ASP A 146 6.74 -6.40 4.87
C ASP A 146 5.40 -7.01 4.49
N ALA A 147 4.56 -6.25 3.78
CA ALA A 147 3.31 -6.73 3.21
C ALA A 147 3.56 -7.90 2.25
N TRP A 148 4.50 -7.76 1.30
CA TRP A 148 4.82 -8.85 0.38
C TRP A 148 5.44 -10.05 1.08
N LYS A 149 6.33 -9.83 2.06
CA LYS A 149 6.94 -10.92 2.84
C LYS A 149 5.87 -11.77 3.53
N GLU A 150 4.88 -11.12 4.12
CA GLU A 150 3.76 -11.83 4.75
C GLU A 150 2.87 -12.53 3.72
N VAL A 151 2.56 -11.88 2.59
CA VAL A 151 1.81 -12.47 1.49
C VAL A 151 2.51 -13.73 0.98
N ASP A 152 3.81 -13.67 0.69
CA ASP A 152 4.61 -14.81 0.22
C ASP A 152 4.60 -15.96 1.24
N ARG A 153 4.78 -15.66 2.53
CA ARG A 153 4.74 -16.65 3.61
C ARG A 153 3.39 -17.36 3.68
N LEU A 154 2.28 -16.60 3.68
CA LEU A 154 0.94 -17.16 3.73
C LEU A 154 0.60 -17.93 2.45
N ALA A 155 0.95 -17.40 1.28
CA ALA A 155 0.75 -18.02 -0.02
C ALA A 155 1.44 -19.39 -0.09
N LYS A 156 2.70 -19.49 0.33
CA LYS A 156 3.46 -20.75 0.40
C LYS A 156 2.86 -21.71 1.42
N LYS A 157 2.57 -21.25 2.65
CA LYS A 157 2.00 -22.09 3.71
C LYS A 157 0.67 -22.72 3.30
N TRP A 158 -0.18 -21.95 2.64
CA TRP A 158 -1.56 -22.34 2.35
C TRP A 158 -1.80 -22.76 0.89
N ARG A 159 -0.73 -22.80 0.07
CA ARG A 159 -0.75 -23.11 -1.37
C ARG A 159 -1.77 -22.25 -2.13
N ILE A 160 -1.74 -20.95 -1.86
CA ILE A 160 -2.61 -19.98 -2.50
C ILE A 160 -1.80 -19.28 -3.59
N PRO A 161 -2.14 -19.46 -4.88
CA PRO A 161 -1.36 -18.85 -5.95
C PRO A 161 -1.57 -17.32 -5.95
N VAL A 162 -0.47 -16.59 -6.01
CA VAL A 162 -0.44 -15.12 -6.04
C VAL A 162 0.41 -14.69 -7.22
N ASN A 163 -0.08 -13.71 -7.98
CA ASN A 163 0.68 -13.04 -9.04
C ASN A 163 0.45 -11.53 -8.93
N VAL A 164 1.53 -10.76 -8.85
CA VAL A 164 1.50 -9.30 -8.75
C VAL A 164 2.42 -8.71 -9.82
N GLU A 165 1.85 -7.95 -10.74
CA GLU A 165 2.58 -7.08 -11.67
C GLU A 165 2.71 -5.71 -11.01
N PHE A 166 3.92 -5.17 -10.95
CA PHE A 166 4.20 -3.88 -10.35
C PHE A 166 5.18 -3.07 -11.21
N VAL A 167 5.25 -1.76 -10.96
CA VAL A 167 6.27 -0.89 -11.55
C VAL A 167 7.03 -0.18 -10.45
N TRP A 168 8.32 0.07 -10.68
CA TRP A 168 9.03 1.09 -9.93
C TRP A 168 8.64 2.46 -10.47
N ARG A 169 8.27 3.37 -9.58
CA ARG A 169 7.95 4.75 -9.92
C ARG A 169 9.18 5.43 -10.54
N GLN A 170 8.92 6.48 -11.31
CA GLN A 170 9.97 7.36 -11.84
C GLN A 170 10.60 8.18 -10.71
N ASN A 171 11.43 7.52 -9.90
CA ASN A 171 12.11 8.11 -8.75
C ASN A 171 13.59 7.68 -8.78
N PRO A 172 14.55 8.61 -8.69
CA PRO A 172 15.98 8.26 -8.74
C PRO A 172 16.45 7.38 -7.58
N LYS A 173 15.66 7.29 -6.49
CA LYS A 173 15.91 6.38 -5.35
C LYS A 173 15.28 5.00 -5.53
N ALA A 174 14.48 4.78 -6.57
CA ALA A 174 13.95 3.46 -6.89
C ALA A 174 15.05 2.56 -7.43
N GLN A 175 14.95 1.26 -7.18
CA GLN A 175 15.97 0.29 -7.63
C GLN A 175 16.04 0.21 -9.16
N HIS A 176 14.88 0.25 -9.83
CA HIS A 176 14.76 0.17 -11.27
C HIS A 176 13.74 1.18 -11.83
N PRO A 177 14.02 2.50 -11.76
CA PRO A 177 13.03 3.54 -12.05
C PRO A 177 12.33 3.33 -13.40
N GLY A 178 10.99 3.36 -13.39
CA GLY A 178 10.15 3.21 -14.59
C GLY A 178 10.02 1.79 -15.14
N LYS A 179 10.74 0.80 -14.59
CA LYS A 179 10.64 -0.59 -15.05
C LYS A 179 9.48 -1.32 -14.39
N ALA A 180 8.98 -2.35 -15.08
CA ALA A 180 7.99 -3.27 -14.56
C ALA A 180 8.64 -4.55 -14.02
N GLY A 181 8.04 -5.13 -12.98
CA GLY A 181 8.43 -6.40 -12.39
C GLY A 181 7.22 -7.28 -12.09
N VAL A 182 7.47 -8.58 -11.92
CA VAL A 182 6.46 -9.56 -11.54
C VAL A 182 6.92 -10.35 -10.33
N LEU A 183 6.03 -10.44 -9.34
CA LEU A 183 6.18 -11.32 -8.17
C LEU A 183 5.16 -12.44 -8.22
N ARG A 184 5.60 -13.65 -7.87
CA ARG A 184 4.76 -14.84 -7.75
C ARG A 184 5.00 -15.54 -6.44
N ALA A 185 3.95 -16.11 -5.86
CA ALA A 185 4.03 -16.92 -4.65
C ALA A 185 2.95 -18.01 -4.63
N GLY A 186 3.16 -19.05 -3.82
CA GLY A 186 2.16 -20.09 -3.53
C GLY A 186 1.78 -21.05 -4.67
N SER A 187 2.35 -20.88 -5.86
CA SER A 187 2.39 -21.89 -6.92
C SER A 187 3.61 -22.80 -6.73
N SER A 188 3.37 -24.09 -6.47
CA SER A 188 4.35 -25.18 -6.68
C SER A 188 4.06 -25.86 -8.02
#